data_AF-A0A967VY31-F1
#
_entry.id   AF-A0A967VY31-F1
#
_cell.length_a   1.000
_cell.length_b   1.000
_cell.length_c   1.000
_cell.angle_alpha   90.00
_cell.angle_beta   90.00
_cell.angle_gamma   90.00
#
_symmetry.space_group_name_H-M   'P 1'
#
loop_
_entity.id
_entity.type
_entity.pdbx_description
1 polymer ?
#
loop_
_entity_poly.entity_id
_entity_poly.type
_entity_poly.pdbx_seq_one_letter_code
_entity_poly.pdbx_strand_id
1 'polypeptide(L)'
;MRVLRFKIVFLSMLVIALTQSLALGQESESFDKQKLDTFLEKLAEEDKMMGSLTIDSAGTAAYHKSVGFRDVQNKVPANANTKYRIGSITKTYTATMIMQLVEEDKLSLSTSLADFYPQIPQAENITIEHLLRHQSGLYNFTNASDYPDWMTEPRSKAELLQIFYEDEPQFDPGAQTSYSNTNYVL
;
A
#
# COMPACT_ATOMS: atom_id res chain seq x y z
N MET A 1 49.12 21.36 41.50
CA MET A 1 49.19 20.30 40.46
C MET A 1 48.25 19.10 40.69
N ARG A 2 47.86 18.74 41.94
CA ARG A 2 46.94 17.61 42.21
C ARG A 2 45.47 17.83 41.81
N VAL A 3 44.96 19.06 41.92
CA VAL A 3 43.55 19.38 41.65
C VAL A 3 43.20 19.34 40.15
N LEU A 4 44.16 19.67 39.27
CA LEU A 4 43.96 19.67 37.82
C LEU A 4 43.89 18.24 37.23
N ARG A 5 44.65 17.29 37.81
CA ARG A 5 44.61 15.87 37.43
C ARG A 5 43.28 15.21 37.79
N PHE A 6 42.67 15.60 38.91
CA PHE A 6 41.38 15.07 39.33
C PHE A 6 40.23 15.51 38.42
N LYS A 7 40.24 16.77 37.95
CA LYS A 7 39.25 17.29 37.00
C LYS A 7 39.32 16.61 35.62
N ILE A 8 40.52 16.26 35.14
CA ILE A 8 40.71 15.57 33.86
C ILE A 8 40.24 14.11 33.91
N VAL A 9 40.48 13.40 35.02
CA VAL A 9 40.00 12.02 35.23
C VAL A 9 38.47 11.99 35.36
N PHE A 10 37.88 12.97 36.04
CA PHE A 10 36.42 13.06 36.18
C PHE A 10 35.72 13.39 34.86
N LEU A 11 36.30 14.30 34.05
CA LEU A 11 35.76 14.66 32.74
C LEU A 11 35.88 13.51 31.73
N SER A 12 36.97 12.73 31.77
CA SER A 12 37.14 11.55 30.91
C SER A 12 36.23 10.38 31.31
N MET A 13 35.97 10.16 32.61
CA MET A 13 34.94 9.21 33.04
C MET A 13 33.53 9.65 32.63
N LEU A 14 33.21 10.95 32.69
CA LEU A 14 31.92 11.48 32.26
C LEU A 14 31.72 11.30 30.75
N VAL A 15 32.75 11.54 29.93
CA VAL A 15 32.70 11.33 28.47
C VAL A 15 32.55 9.84 28.12
N ILE A 16 33.23 8.93 28.83
CA ILE A 16 33.08 7.47 28.64
C ILE A 16 31.68 7.00 29.06
N ALA A 17 31.13 7.54 30.14
CA ALA A 17 29.76 7.24 30.57
C ALA A 17 28.72 7.74 29.55
N LEU A 18 28.92 8.94 28.98
CA LEU A 18 28.04 9.49 27.95
C LEU A 18 28.12 8.70 26.63
N THR A 19 29.29 8.21 26.22
CA THR A 19 29.40 7.39 25.00
C THR A 19 28.82 5.97 25.16
N GLN A 20 28.86 5.39 26.37
CA GLN A 20 28.18 4.11 26.63
C GLN A 20 26.65 4.23 26.66
N SER A 21 26.11 5.34 27.15
CA SER A 21 24.66 5.58 27.12
C SER A 21 24.10 5.80 25.71
N LEU A 22 24.91 6.27 24.75
CA LEU A 22 24.51 6.37 23.35
C LEU A 22 24.53 5.01 22.61
N ALA A 23 25.32 4.04 23.07
CA ALA A 23 25.37 2.70 22.49
C ALA A 23 24.26 1.77 23.02
N LEU A 24 23.69 2.06 24.19
CA LEU A 24 22.60 1.29 24.81
C LEU A 24 21.18 1.71 24.36
N GLY A 25 21.08 2.70 23.46
CA GLY A 25 19.81 3.25 22.97
C GLY A 25 19.25 2.61 21.69
N GLN A 26 19.84 1.53 21.19
CA GLN A 26 19.36 0.80 20.02
C GLN A 26 19.31 -0.72 20.26
N GLU A 27 18.62 -1.16 21.32
CA GLU A 27 17.93 -2.44 21.19
C GLU A 27 16.63 -2.16 20.44
N SER A 28 16.60 -2.43 19.12
CA SER A 28 15.31 -2.60 18.47
C SER A 28 14.58 -3.70 19.25
N GLU A 29 13.34 -3.50 19.68
CA GLU A 29 12.54 -4.57 20.28
C GLU A 29 12.67 -5.83 19.42
N SER A 30 13.41 -6.83 19.94
CA SER A 30 13.61 -8.07 19.22
C SER A 30 12.31 -8.86 19.36
N PHE A 31 11.51 -8.90 18.31
CA PHE A 31 10.27 -9.68 18.32
C PHE A 31 10.58 -11.18 18.27
N ASP A 32 9.72 -11.97 18.91
CA ASP A 32 9.86 -13.43 19.00
C ASP A 32 9.54 -14.10 17.65
N LYS A 33 10.59 -14.40 16.89
CA LYS A 33 10.51 -15.04 15.57
C LYS A 33 9.91 -16.45 15.65
N GLN A 34 10.21 -17.19 16.72
CA GLN A 34 9.72 -18.56 16.89
C GLN A 34 8.21 -18.56 17.15
N LYS A 35 7.73 -17.60 17.94
CA LYS A 35 6.30 -17.39 18.15
C LYS A 35 5.58 -17.00 16.86
N LEU A 36 6.18 -16.15 16.03
CA LEU A 36 5.63 -15.82 14.70
C LEU A 36 5.59 -17.05 13.77
N ASP A 37 6.67 -17.83 13.73
CA ASP A 37 6.72 -19.06 12.93
C ASP A 37 5.59 -20.01 13.34
N THR A 38 5.48 -20.30 14.64
CA THR A 38 4.45 -21.18 15.19
C THR A 38 3.04 -20.66 14.86
N PHE A 39 2.82 -19.35 14.96
CA PHE A 39 1.53 -18.74 14.67
C PHE A 39 1.16 -18.85 13.18
N LEU A 40 2.08 -18.51 12.28
CA LEU A 40 1.83 -18.55 10.84
C LEU A 40 1.70 -19.99 10.33
N GLU A 41 2.48 -20.93 10.87
CA GLU A 41 2.35 -22.36 10.59
C GLU A 41 0.98 -22.86 11.04
N LYS A 42 0.54 -22.51 12.25
CA LYS A 42 -0.80 -22.91 12.74
C LYS A 42 -1.93 -22.34 11.87
N LEU A 43 -1.81 -21.09 11.42
CA LEU A 43 -2.80 -20.51 10.49
C LEU A 43 -2.81 -21.25 9.14
N ALA A 44 -1.65 -21.67 8.65
CA ALA A 44 -1.57 -22.41 7.39
C ALA A 44 -2.08 -23.86 7.52
N GLU A 45 -1.81 -24.54 8.63
CA GLU A 45 -2.34 -25.88 8.93
C GLU A 45 -3.87 -25.92 9.02
N GLU A 46 -4.48 -24.83 9.49
CA GLU A 46 -5.93 -24.70 9.67
C GLU A 46 -6.63 -24.05 8.46
N ASP A 47 -5.94 -23.97 7.30
CA ASP A 47 -6.41 -23.33 6.07
C ASP A 47 -6.90 -21.87 6.27
N LYS A 48 -6.31 -21.15 7.24
CA LYS A 48 -6.62 -19.75 7.55
C LYS A 48 -5.69 -18.75 6.89
N MET A 49 -4.52 -19.20 6.41
CA MET A 49 -3.55 -18.32 5.78
C MET A 49 -2.70 -19.03 4.73
N MET A 50 -2.46 -18.33 3.62
CA MET A 50 -1.44 -18.66 2.62
C MET A 50 -0.80 -17.34 2.18
N GLY A 51 0.54 -17.27 2.13
CA GLY A 51 1.23 -16.05 1.74
C GLY A 51 2.60 -15.88 2.38
N SER A 52 3.12 -14.65 2.31
CA SER A 52 4.43 -14.28 2.85
C SER A 52 4.32 -13.08 3.79
N LEU A 53 5.04 -13.11 4.91
CA LEU A 53 5.22 -12.00 5.84
C LEU A 53 6.69 -11.59 5.84
N THR A 54 6.95 -10.29 5.67
CA THR A 54 8.27 -9.68 5.85
C THR A 54 8.15 -8.55 6.86
N ILE A 55 9.04 -8.52 7.85
CA ILE A 55 9.20 -7.39 8.78
C ILE A 55 10.59 -6.83 8.54
N ASP A 56 10.65 -5.57 8.13
CA ASP A 56 11.88 -4.84 7.89
C ASP A 56 12.07 -3.76 8.97
N SER A 57 13.30 -3.61 9.45
CA SER A 57 13.70 -2.51 10.33
C SER A 57 14.93 -1.84 9.74
N ALA A 58 14.80 -0.56 9.40
CA ALA A 58 15.88 0.27 8.86
C ALA A 58 16.58 -0.33 7.61
N GLY A 59 15.84 -0.97 6.72
CA GLY A 59 16.36 -1.53 5.46
C GLY A 59 17.01 -2.91 5.62
N THR A 60 16.94 -3.50 6.80
CA THR A 60 17.36 -4.90 7.03
C THR A 60 16.12 -5.73 7.33
N ALA A 61 15.91 -6.78 6.54
CA ALA A 61 14.84 -7.75 6.78
C ALA A 61 15.09 -8.46 8.11
N ALA A 62 14.36 -8.01 9.14
CA ALA A 62 14.44 -8.58 10.48
C ALA A 62 13.78 -9.97 10.53
N TYR A 63 12.81 -10.23 9.64
CA TYR A 63 12.12 -11.51 9.51
C TYR A 63 11.47 -11.68 8.14
N HIS A 64 11.46 -12.92 7.65
CA HIS A 64 10.72 -13.33 6.48
C HIS A 64 10.23 -14.78 6.63
N LYS A 65 8.95 -15.02 6.35
CA LYS A 65 8.36 -16.36 6.34
C LYS A 65 7.32 -16.45 5.24
N SER A 66 7.30 -17.58 4.53
CA SER A 66 6.25 -17.94 3.59
C SER A 66 5.56 -19.22 4.06
N VAL A 67 4.24 -19.25 4.01
CA VAL A 67 3.41 -20.39 4.41
C VAL A 67 2.36 -20.71 3.35
N GLY A 68 1.93 -21.97 3.28
CA GLY A 68 0.98 -22.44 2.29
C GLY A 68 1.59 -22.60 0.89
N PHE A 69 0.77 -22.40 -0.13
CA PHE A 69 1.08 -22.72 -1.53
C PHE A 69 0.98 -21.48 -2.42
N ARG A 70 1.90 -21.35 -3.39
CA ARG A 70 1.75 -20.40 -4.51
C ARG A 70 0.88 -20.97 -5.63
N ASP A 71 0.74 -22.29 -5.65
CA ASP A 71 -0.16 -23.03 -6.53
C ASP A 71 -0.81 -24.15 -5.72
N VAL A 72 -2.09 -23.96 -5.40
CA VAL A 72 -2.88 -24.87 -4.56
C VAL A 72 -3.10 -26.20 -5.28
N GLN A 73 -3.43 -26.16 -6.58
CA GLN A 73 -3.79 -27.33 -7.36
C GLN A 73 -2.60 -28.29 -7.50
N ASN A 74 -1.42 -27.75 -7.77
CA ASN A 74 -0.19 -28.53 -7.93
C ASN A 74 0.61 -28.67 -6.61
N LYS A 75 0.06 -28.18 -5.48
CA LYS A 75 0.71 -28.19 -4.16
C LYS A 75 2.12 -27.62 -4.16
N VAL A 76 2.35 -26.55 -4.93
CA VAL A 76 3.66 -25.90 -4.99
C VAL A 76 3.78 -24.91 -3.84
N PRO A 77 4.73 -25.10 -2.89
CA PRO A 77 4.84 -24.24 -1.72
C PRO A 77 5.17 -22.80 -2.12
N ALA A 78 4.63 -21.85 -1.35
CA ALA A 78 5.06 -20.46 -1.42
C ALA A 78 6.51 -20.34 -0.93
N ASN A 79 7.24 -19.36 -1.46
CA ASN A 79 8.62 -19.07 -1.12
C ASN A 79 8.91 -17.56 -1.23
N ALA A 80 10.12 -17.15 -0.86
CA ALA A 80 10.54 -15.75 -0.86
C ALA A 80 10.41 -15.01 -2.21
N ASN A 81 10.35 -15.74 -3.33
CA ASN A 81 10.20 -15.17 -4.68
C ASN A 81 8.76 -15.25 -5.20
N THR A 82 7.80 -15.67 -4.37
CA THR A 82 6.39 -15.75 -4.77
C THR A 82 5.84 -14.35 -4.98
N LYS A 83 5.23 -14.15 -6.15
CA LYS A 83 4.57 -12.89 -6.51
C LYS A 83 3.08 -13.00 -6.21
N TYR A 84 2.53 -11.96 -5.61
CA TYR A 84 1.11 -11.87 -5.26
C TYR A 84 0.46 -10.72 -6.02
N ARG A 85 -0.84 -10.87 -6.32
CA ARG A 85 -1.67 -9.74 -6.74
C ARG A 85 -1.91 -8.86 -5.50
N ILE A 86 -1.32 -7.67 -5.48
CA ILE A 86 -1.34 -6.76 -4.32
C ILE A 86 -2.64 -5.95 -4.20
N GLY A 87 -3.59 -6.14 -5.12
CA GLY A 87 -4.92 -5.53 -5.09
C GLY A 87 -4.86 -4.00 -4.93
N SER A 88 -5.58 -3.48 -3.93
CA SER A 88 -5.73 -2.04 -3.68
C SER A 88 -4.43 -1.31 -3.37
N ILE A 89 -3.33 -1.99 -3.01
CA ILE A 89 -2.02 -1.36 -2.82
C ILE A 89 -1.55 -0.69 -4.13
N THR A 90 -1.98 -1.20 -5.29
CA THR A 90 -1.69 -0.60 -6.61
C THR A 90 -2.13 0.87 -6.69
N LYS A 91 -3.18 1.28 -5.96
CA LYS A 91 -3.66 2.67 -5.96
C LYS A 91 -2.62 3.67 -5.45
N THR A 92 -1.77 3.27 -4.50
CA THR A 92 -0.68 4.12 -4.02
C THR A 92 0.32 4.41 -5.13
N TYR A 93 0.65 3.42 -5.95
CA TYR A 93 1.54 3.61 -7.11
C TYR A 93 0.89 4.54 -8.15
N THR A 94 -0.39 4.33 -8.48
CA THR A 94 -1.12 5.21 -9.40
C THR A 94 -1.15 6.65 -8.89
N ALA A 95 -1.48 6.86 -7.60
CA ALA A 95 -1.48 8.19 -7.00
C ALA A 95 -0.09 8.84 -7.04
N THR A 96 0.98 8.10 -6.74
CA THR A 96 2.35 8.61 -6.87
C THR A 96 2.67 9.03 -8.30
N MET A 97 2.34 8.23 -9.30
CA MET A 97 2.56 8.58 -10.71
C MET A 97 1.78 9.84 -11.12
N ILE A 98 0.53 9.99 -10.67
CA ILE A 98 -0.26 11.19 -10.92
C ILE A 98 0.37 12.41 -10.25
N MET A 99 0.81 12.31 -8.99
CA MET A 99 1.48 13.42 -8.30
C MET A 99 2.81 13.79 -8.96
N GLN A 100 3.56 12.83 -9.49
CA GLN A 100 4.76 13.11 -10.29
C GLN A 100 4.43 13.90 -11.56
N LEU A 101 3.34 13.56 -12.26
CA LEU A 101 2.88 14.34 -13.42
C LEU A 101 2.44 15.76 -13.04
N VAL A 102 1.89 15.94 -11.83
CA VAL A 102 1.56 17.26 -11.28
C VAL A 102 2.81 18.06 -10.97
N GLU A 103 3.83 17.45 -10.35
CA GLU A 103 5.13 18.09 -10.09
C GLU A 103 5.87 18.48 -11.38
N GLU A 104 5.65 17.74 -12.47
CA GLU A 104 6.21 18.00 -13.80
C GLU A 104 5.38 19.00 -14.64
N ASP A 105 4.34 19.62 -14.07
CA ASP A 105 3.39 20.52 -14.75
C ASP A 105 2.69 19.89 -15.98
N LYS A 106 2.65 18.54 -16.06
CA LYS A 106 1.99 17.80 -17.15
C LYS A 106 0.52 17.55 -16.89
N LEU A 107 0.09 17.70 -15.64
CA LEU A 107 -1.27 17.49 -15.18
C LEU A 107 -1.54 18.44 -14.00
N SER A 108 -2.79 18.84 -13.79
CA SER A 108 -3.20 19.55 -12.56
C SER A 108 -4.20 18.68 -11.78
N LEU A 109 -4.21 18.81 -10.46
CA LEU A 109 -5.27 18.25 -9.62
C LEU A 109 -6.65 18.80 -9.99
N SER A 110 -6.72 20.01 -10.54
CA SER A 110 -7.94 20.64 -11.06
C SER A 110 -8.26 20.28 -12.52
N THR A 111 -7.42 19.49 -13.21
CA THR A 111 -7.71 19.04 -14.58
C THR A 111 -9.03 18.27 -14.61
N SER A 112 -9.88 18.58 -15.60
CA SER A 112 -11.19 17.96 -15.74
C SER A 112 -11.06 16.55 -16.31
N LEU A 113 -11.91 15.63 -15.87
CA LEU A 113 -11.99 14.30 -16.44
C LEU A 113 -12.42 14.33 -17.91
N ALA A 114 -13.20 15.35 -18.30
CA ALA A 114 -13.67 15.53 -19.67
C ALA A 114 -12.53 15.70 -20.69
N ASP A 115 -11.34 16.11 -20.26
CA ASP A 115 -10.16 16.23 -21.13
C ASP A 115 -9.68 14.85 -21.64
N PHE A 116 -10.01 13.78 -20.92
CA PHE A 116 -9.61 12.40 -21.24
C PHE A 116 -10.79 11.51 -21.62
N TYR A 117 -11.90 11.63 -20.90
CA TYR A 117 -13.07 10.76 -21.02
C TYR A 117 -14.37 11.57 -21.00
N PRO A 118 -14.65 12.38 -22.05
CA PRO A 118 -15.82 13.27 -22.09
C PRO A 118 -17.17 12.54 -22.13
N GLN A 119 -17.17 11.23 -22.36
CA GLN A 119 -18.37 10.38 -22.35
C GLN A 119 -18.76 9.90 -20.95
N ILE A 120 -17.88 10.07 -19.95
CA ILE A 120 -18.21 9.71 -18.56
C ILE A 120 -19.28 10.68 -18.04
N PRO A 121 -20.33 10.19 -17.35
CA PRO A 121 -21.33 11.06 -16.74
C PRO A 121 -20.71 12.09 -15.78
N GLN A 122 -21.09 13.36 -15.95
CA GLN A 122 -20.57 14.50 -15.18
C GLN A 122 -19.05 14.72 -15.30
N ALA A 123 -18.40 14.22 -16.35
CA ALA A 123 -16.94 14.33 -16.53
C ALA A 123 -16.41 15.77 -16.41
N GLU A 124 -17.19 16.76 -16.86
CA GLU A 124 -16.85 18.18 -16.77
C GLU A 124 -16.74 18.69 -15.32
N ASN A 125 -17.44 18.06 -14.38
CA ASN A 125 -17.47 18.42 -12.96
C ASN A 125 -16.53 17.55 -12.10
N ILE A 126 -15.95 16.49 -12.69
CA ILE A 126 -15.00 15.59 -12.01
C ILE A 126 -13.58 16.07 -12.31
N THR A 127 -12.76 16.21 -11.27
CA THR A 127 -11.34 16.56 -11.40
C THR A 127 -10.45 15.37 -11.07
N ILE A 128 -9.16 15.46 -11.42
CA ILE A 128 -8.14 14.48 -10.97
C ILE A 128 -8.12 14.36 -9.44
N GLU A 129 -8.28 15.47 -8.71
CA GLU A 129 -8.41 15.45 -7.25
C GLU A 129 -9.61 14.64 -6.79
N HIS A 130 -10.79 14.82 -7.40
CA HIS A 130 -11.98 14.04 -7.07
C HIS A 130 -11.75 12.54 -7.28
N LEU A 131 -11.06 12.14 -8.35
CA LEU A 131 -10.71 10.73 -8.58
C LEU A 131 -9.83 10.18 -7.44
N LEU A 132 -8.69 10.82 -7.18
CA LEU A 132 -7.72 10.38 -6.17
C LEU A 132 -8.30 10.36 -4.75
N ARG A 133 -9.27 11.23 -4.46
CA ARG A 133 -9.90 11.33 -3.13
C ARG A 133 -11.16 10.49 -2.97
N HIS A 134 -11.53 9.71 -3.98
CA HIS A 134 -12.76 8.92 -3.97
C HIS A 134 -14.03 9.79 -3.87
N GLN A 135 -14.07 10.93 -4.56
CA GLN A 135 -15.13 11.95 -4.51
C GLN A 135 -15.76 12.24 -5.88
N SER A 136 -15.60 11.34 -6.86
CA SER A 136 -16.12 11.54 -8.21
C SER A 136 -17.63 11.38 -8.34
N GLY A 137 -18.27 10.66 -7.41
CA GLY A 137 -19.69 10.30 -7.52
C GLY A 137 -19.99 9.15 -8.48
N LEU A 138 -19.00 8.65 -9.23
CA LEU A 138 -19.18 7.56 -10.19
C LEU A 138 -19.52 6.24 -9.48
N TYR A 139 -20.35 5.44 -10.14
CA TYR A 139 -20.61 4.07 -9.67
C TYR A 139 -19.31 3.27 -9.61
N ASN A 140 -19.15 2.48 -8.55
CA ASN A 140 -18.01 1.59 -8.41
C ASN A 140 -18.36 0.26 -9.08
N PHE A 141 -17.80 -0.01 -10.26
CA PHE A 141 -18.14 -1.22 -11.04
C PHE A 141 -17.98 -2.54 -10.26
N THR A 142 -17.08 -2.57 -9.27
CA THR A 142 -16.88 -3.75 -8.41
C THR A 142 -18.02 -4.00 -7.40
N ASN A 143 -18.98 -3.08 -7.30
CA ASN A 143 -20.21 -3.27 -6.53
C ASN A 143 -21.31 -3.96 -7.37
N ALA A 144 -21.12 -4.12 -8.68
CA ALA A 144 -22.08 -4.79 -9.54
C ALA A 144 -22.27 -6.25 -9.11
N SER A 145 -23.50 -6.75 -9.18
CA SER A 145 -23.85 -8.10 -8.71
C SER A 145 -23.16 -9.22 -9.50
N ASP A 146 -22.83 -8.95 -10.76
CA ASP A 146 -22.15 -9.86 -11.67
C ASP A 146 -20.61 -9.73 -11.62
N TYR A 147 -20.06 -8.75 -10.88
CA TYR A 147 -18.61 -8.59 -10.74
C TYR A 147 -17.88 -9.88 -10.31
N PRO A 148 -18.39 -10.68 -9.35
CA PRO A 148 -17.76 -11.94 -8.97
C PRO A 148 -17.60 -12.94 -10.13
N ASP A 149 -18.46 -12.86 -11.15
CA ASP A 149 -18.44 -13.79 -12.29
C ASP A 149 -17.25 -13.53 -13.22
N TRP A 150 -16.64 -12.34 -13.16
CA TRP A 150 -15.56 -11.96 -14.07
C TRP A 150 -14.36 -11.28 -13.40
N MET A 151 -14.36 -11.10 -12.08
CA MET A 151 -13.27 -10.41 -11.35
C MET A 151 -11.88 -11.07 -11.49
N THR A 152 -11.82 -12.35 -11.87
CA THR A 152 -10.56 -13.08 -12.10
C THR A 152 -10.10 -13.06 -13.55
N GLU A 153 -10.97 -12.63 -14.48
CA GLU A 153 -10.73 -12.65 -15.91
C GLU A 153 -10.17 -11.31 -16.40
N PRO A 154 -9.25 -11.32 -17.39
CA PRO A 154 -8.77 -10.09 -18.00
C PRO A 154 -9.92 -9.33 -18.69
N ARG A 155 -9.96 -8.02 -18.48
CA ARG A 155 -10.84 -7.09 -19.21
C ARG A 155 -10.01 -6.03 -19.90
N SER A 156 -10.37 -5.71 -21.13
CA SER A 156 -9.76 -4.61 -21.87
C SER A 156 -10.24 -3.26 -21.32
N LYS A 157 -9.46 -2.21 -21.59
CA LYS A 157 -9.85 -0.83 -21.28
C LYS A 157 -11.20 -0.47 -21.92
N ALA A 158 -11.44 -0.90 -23.16
CA ALA A 158 -12.68 -0.61 -23.88
C ALA A 158 -13.91 -1.24 -23.22
N GLU A 159 -13.80 -2.50 -22.76
CA GLU A 159 -14.89 -3.15 -22.02
C GLU A 159 -15.20 -2.44 -20.71
N LEU A 160 -14.17 -2.05 -19.95
CA LEU A 160 -14.37 -1.33 -18.68
C LEU A 160 -14.99 0.06 -18.90
N LEU A 161 -14.53 0.80 -19.91
CA LEU A 161 -15.10 2.11 -20.24
C LEU A 161 -16.57 2.02 -20.64
N GLN A 162 -16.98 0.96 -21.35
CA GLN A 162 -18.38 0.77 -21.71
C GLN A 162 -19.28 0.68 -20.47
N ILE A 163 -18.84 -0.05 -19.44
CA ILE A 163 -19.55 -0.13 -18.16
C ILE A 163 -19.69 1.28 -17.55
N PHE A 164 -18.60 2.06 -17.53
CA PHE A 164 -18.58 3.36 -16.87
C PHE A 164 -19.42 4.43 -17.59
N TYR A 165 -19.65 4.28 -18.90
CA TYR A 165 -20.51 5.18 -19.67
C TYR A 165 -22.00 4.95 -19.43
N GLU A 166 -22.37 3.74 -19.03
CA GLU A 166 -23.77 3.33 -18.81
C GLU A 166 -24.22 3.53 -17.36
N ASP A 167 -23.27 3.61 -16.43
CA ASP A 167 -23.54 3.72 -15.00
C ASP A 167 -24.08 5.12 -14.58
N GLU A 168 -25.11 5.13 -13.75
CA GLU A 168 -25.64 6.36 -13.17
C GLU A 168 -24.77 6.88 -12.00
N PRO A 169 -24.41 8.18 -11.98
CA PRO A 169 -23.75 8.80 -10.84
C PRO A 169 -24.56 8.64 -9.54
N GLN A 170 -23.86 8.37 -8.44
CA GLN A 170 -24.44 8.11 -7.13
C GLN A 170 -24.58 9.38 -6.27
N PHE A 171 -23.76 10.39 -6.55
CA PHE A 171 -23.79 11.71 -5.90
C PHE A 171 -22.98 12.72 -6.73
N ASP A 172 -23.14 14.02 -6.46
CA ASP A 172 -22.40 15.06 -7.17
C ASP A 172 -20.90 15.05 -6.79
N PRO A 173 -19.98 15.31 -7.75
CA PRO A 173 -18.55 15.37 -7.47
C PRO A 173 -18.20 16.30 -6.29
N GLY A 174 -17.37 15.83 -5.38
CA GLY A 174 -16.96 16.56 -4.17
C GLY A 174 -17.97 16.54 -3.02
N ALA A 175 -19.22 16.09 -3.22
CA ALA A 175 -20.24 16.11 -2.17
C ALA A 175 -19.96 15.08 -1.05
N GLN A 176 -19.36 13.93 -1.38
CA GLN A 176 -19.10 12.83 -0.47
C GLN A 176 -17.81 12.09 -0.84
N THR A 177 -17.29 11.28 0.09
CA THR A 177 -16.19 10.34 -0.18
C THR A 177 -16.74 8.91 -0.13
N SER A 178 -16.59 8.16 -1.21
CA SER A 178 -16.98 6.75 -1.31
C SER A 178 -15.95 5.97 -2.11
N TYR A 179 -15.36 4.94 -1.51
CA TYR A 179 -14.34 4.11 -2.14
C TYR A 179 -14.82 3.59 -3.50
N SER A 180 -14.02 3.82 -4.54
CA SER A 180 -14.36 3.45 -5.91
C SER A 180 -13.14 2.94 -6.66
N ASN A 181 -13.25 1.74 -7.24
CA ASN A 181 -12.25 1.19 -8.15
C ASN A 181 -12.29 1.91 -9.51
N THR A 182 -13.47 2.34 -9.97
CA THR A 182 -13.66 3.12 -11.20
C THR A 182 -12.71 4.33 -11.23
N ASN A 183 -12.56 5.02 -10.11
CA ASN A 183 -11.71 6.21 -10.02
C ASN A 183 -10.23 5.98 -10.33
N TYR A 184 -9.72 4.77 -10.03
CA TYR A 184 -8.31 4.43 -10.24
C TYR A 184 -8.08 3.60 -11.50
N VAL A 185 -9.16 3.23 -12.20
CA VAL A 185 -9.10 2.66 -13.55
C VAL A 185 -9.06 3.77 -14.60
N LEU A 186 -9.77 4.88 -14.37
CA LEU A 186 -9.76 6.08 -15.22
C LEU A 186 -8.41 6.80 -15.16
#